data_AF-A0A7I8DEJ8-F1
#
_entry.id   AF-A0A7I8DEJ8-F1
#
_cell.length_a   1.000
_cell.length_b   1.000
_cell.length_c   1.000
_cell.angle_alpha   90.00
_cell.angle_beta   90.00
_cell.angle_gamma   90.00
#
_symmetry.space_group_name_H-M   'P 1'
#
loop_
_entity.id
_entity.type
_entity.pdbx_description
1 polymer ?
#
loop_
_entity_poly.entity_id
_entity_poly.type
_entity_poly.pdbx_seq_one_letter_code
_entity_poly.pdbx_strand_id
1 'polypeptide(L)'
;MNPRYVIGQRGYIFAVNKNAISVMNPSIEGQDLTNLKTEDGVMLGQELVQTGTNGGGSFSYMWPNPITKAVESKITYVEAEPNWGWIVAAGAYLSEFNQGANQVLYLLLITLGIALIIGAAVVWLFTNHIMKPISLMVEQVEKVSHGDLTIESISVKIKDEIGQLANDFNTMTSNLKKLIRQVALCSEQVAASSEELTASAEQSNQAAENNAAIIQELAEESSQSAKKIGEYVVTIQ
;
A
#
# COMPACT_ATOMS: atom_id res chain seq x y z
N MET A 1 32.95 48.70 -2.38
CA MET A 1 34.18 47.90 -2.51
C MET A 1 34.64 48.00 -3.96
N ASN A 2 35.94 48.15 -4.22
CA ASN A 2 36.44 48.20 -5.60
C ASN A 2 36.29 46.79 -6.23
N PRO A 3 35.58 46.64 -7.37
CA PRO A 3 35.30 45.34 -7.98
C PRO A 3 36.56 44.56 -8.39
N ARG A 4 37.73 45.21 -8.46
CA ARG A 4 39.01 44.56 -8.81
C ARG A 4 39.60 43.67 -7.72
N TYR A 5 39.09 43.71 -6.49
CA TYR A 5 39.63 42.96 -5.35
C TYR A 5 38.62 41.99 -4.72
N VAL A 6 37.51 41.71 -5.40
CA VAL A 6 36.43 40.83 -4.93
C VAL A 6 36.72 39.39 -5.32
N ILE A 7 36.57 38.46 -4.37
CA ILE A 7 36.59 37.02 -4.61
C ILE A 7 35.18 36.49 -4.39
N GLY A 8 34.63 35.77 -5.37
CA GLY A 8 33.23 35.32 -5.31
C GLY A 8 32.26 36.51 -5.41
N GLN A 9 31.24 36.55 -4.57
CA GLN A 9 30.28 37.66 -4.55
C GLN A 9 30.64 38.72 -3.51
N ARG A 10 31.21 38.32 -2.35
CA ARG A 10 31.49 39.26 -1.24
C ARG A 10 32.83 39.03 -0.54
N GLY A 11 33.58 38.00 -0.92
CA GLY A 11 34.96 37.81 -0.48
C GLY A 11 35.90 38.89 -1.02
N TYR A 12 37.09 38.98 -0.42
CA TYR A 12 38.09 39.97 -0.82
C TYR A 12 39.50 39.57 -0.43
N ILE A 13 40.46 40.14 -1.15
CA ILE A 13 41.89 40.05 -0.83
C ILE A 13 42.26 41.19 0.12
N PHE A 14 43.11 40.90 1.10
CA PHE A 14 43.70 41.87 2.01
C PHE A 14 45.13 41.45 2.35
N ALA A 15 45.92 42.33 2.94
CA ALA A 15 47.28 42.03 3.37
C ALA A 15 47.65 42.73 4.68
N VAL A 16 48.51 42.08 5.45
CA VAL A 16 49.15 42.64 6.65
C VAL A 16 50.66 42.57 6.51
N ASN A 17 51.41 43.43 7.20
CA ASN A 17 52.86 43.27 7.32
C ASN A 17 53.21 42.26 8.44
N LYS A 18 54.51 41.97 8.62
CA LYS A 18 55.01 41.05 9.66
C LYS A 18 54.66 41.46 11.11
N ASN A 19 54.30 42.72 11.33
CA ASN A 19 53.87 43.25 12.62
C ASN A 19 52.34 43.28 12.74
N ALA A 20 51.61 42.51 11.93
CA ALA A 20 50.16 42.46 11.88
C ALA A 20 49.47 43.82 11.63
N ILE A 21 50.17 44.80 11.03
CA ILE A 21 49.55 46.04 10.59
C ILE A 21 48.90 45.80 9.23
N SER A 22 47.63 46.17 9.12
CA SER A 22 46.86 46.10 7.88
C SER A 22 47.46 47.06 6.83
N VAL A 23 47.99 46.52 5.73
CA VAL A 23 48.62 47.30 4.65
C VAL A 23 47.77 47.35 3.38
N MET A 24 46.79 46.46 3.25
CA MET A 24 45.81 46.50 2.17
C MET A 24 44.50 45.91 2.70
N ASN A 25 43.45 46.71 2.86
CA ASN A 25 42.17 46.19 3.32
C ASN A 25 41.00 47.11 2.91
N PRO A 26 39.82 46.57 2.54
CA PRO A 26 38.68 47.39 2.16
C PRO A 26 38.14 48.36 3.23
N SER A 27 38.38 48.08 4.52
CA SER A 27 37.74 48.82 5.62
C SER A 27 38.67 49.20 6.78
N ILE A 28 39.79 48.51 6.96
CA ILE A 28 40.66 48.67 8.13
C ILE A 28 42.14 48.84 7.76
N GLU A 29 42.44 49.48 6.62
CA GLU A 29 43.81 49.79 6.22
C GLU A 29 44.50 50.69 7.26
N GLY A 30 45.77 50.42 7.57
CA GLY A 30 46.57 51.13 8.57
C GLY A 30 46.33 50.72 10.03
N GLN A 31 45.34 49.87 10.32
CA GLN A 31 45.06 49.44 11.68
C GLN A 31 46.04 48.36 12.17
N ASP A 32 46.38 48.44 13.45
CA ASP A 32 47.15 47.41 14.15
C ASP A 32 46.24 46.26 14.60
N LEU A 33 46.49 45.05 14.07
CA LEU A 33 45.70 43.86 14.36
C LEU A 33 46.36 42.93 15.38
N THR A 34 47.53 43.28 15.93
CA THR A 34 48.33 42.42 16.82
C THR A 34 47.54 41.88 18.01
N ASN A 35 46.68 42.73 18.59
CA ASN A 35 45.84 42.41 19.74
C ASN A 35 44.34 42.32 19.40
N LEU A 36 44.00 42.30 18.10
CA LEU A 36 42.61 42.24 17.67
C LEU A 36 42.06 40.82 17.84
N LYS A 37 41.08 40.69 18.72
CA LYS A 37 40.36 39.44 18.98
C LYS A 37 39.00 39.46 18.28
N THR A 38 38.72 38.45 17.47
CA THR A 38 37.41 38.26 16.83
C THR A 38 36.38 37.76 17.83
N GLU A 39 35.10 37.79 17.47
CA GLU A 39 33.99 37.37 18.35
C GLU A 39 34.09 35.90 18.79
N ASP A 40 34.57 35.03 17.91
CA ASP A 40 34.87 33.63 18.18
C ASP A 40 36.24 33.39 18.85
N GLY A 41 36.96 34.46 19.16
CA GLY A 41 38.14 34.45 20.02
C GLY A 41 39.48 34.29 19.32
N VAL A 42 39.51 34.33 17.97
CA VAL A 42 40.76 34.27 17.19
C VAL A 42 41.53 35.57 17.34
N MET A 43 42.82 35.47 17.64
CA MET A 43 43.75 36.61 17.64
C MET A 43 44.16 36.88 16.19
N LEU A 44 43.37 37.69 15.48
CA LEU A 44 43.42 37.76 14.01
C LEU A 44 44.82 38.11 13.47
N GLY A 45 45.47 39.13 14.02
CA GLY A 45 46.80 39.53 13.57
C GLY A 45 47.87 38.44 13.79
N GLN A 46 47.81 37.76 14.94
CA GLN A 46 48.74 36.68 15.29
C GLN A 46 48.53 35.48 14.37
N GLU A 47 47.28 35.08 14.16
CA GLU A 47 46.93 33.94 13.32
C GLU A 47 47.30 34.17 11.85
N LEU A 48 47.09 35.39 11.32
CA LEU A 48 47.50 35.79 9.98
C LEU A 48 49.02 35.66 9.80
N VAL A 49 49.80 36.25 10.72
CA VAL A 49 51.27 36.23 10.67
C VAL A 49 51.80 34.81 10.84
N GLN A 50 51.30 34.07 11.81
CA GLN A 50 51.72 32.70 12.09
C GLN A 50 51.42 31.77 10.91
N THR A 51 50.20 31.81 10.37
CA THR A 51 49.80 30.97 9.24
C THR A 51 50.58 31.32 7.98
N GLY A 52 50.72 32.61 7.66
CA GLY A 52 51.45 33.06 6.47
C GLY A 52 52.93 32.70 6.52
N THR A 53 53.58 32.81 7.70
CA THR A 53 55.01 32.51 7.84
C THR A 53 55.34 31.02 7.97
N ASN A 54 54.37 30.19 8.37
CA ASN A 54 54.52 28.73 8.47
C ASN A 54 54.27 27.97 7.15
N GLY A 55 54.48 28.62 6.00
CA GLY A 55 54.30 28.01 4.68
C GLY A 55 52.89 28.18 4.09
N GLY A 56 52.07 29.03 4.69
CA GLY A 56 50.70 29.31 4.24
C GLY A 56 49.68 28.29 4.74
N GLY A 57 48.41 28.66 4.65
CA GLY A 57 47.32 27.82 5.14
C GLY A 57 45.99 28.56 5.21
N SER A 58 44.95 27.86 5.67
CA SER A 58 43.62 28.43 5.85
C SER A 58 43.14 28.33 7.29
N PHE A 59 42.39 29.33 7.72
CA PHE A 59 41.63 29.30 8.96
C PHE A 59 40.34 30.10 8.82
N SER A 60 39.42 29.87 9.74
CA SER A 60 38.12 30.53 9.77
C SER A 60 37.99 31.39 11.01
N TYR A 61 37.33 32.53 10.87
CA TYR A 61 37.05 33.44 11.98
C TYR A 61 35.77 34.25 11.74
N MET A 62 35.17 34.78 12.80
CA MET A 62 34.00 35.65 12.69
C MET A 62 34.41 37.06 12.29
N TRP A 63 33.86 37.56 11.17
CA TRP A 63 34.17 38.90 10.67
C TRP A 63 32.92 39.62 10.15
N PRO A 64 32.78 40.95 10.38
CA PRO A 64 31.70 41.73 9.78
C PRO A 64 31.76 41.68 8.26
N ASN A 65 30.65 41.33 7.62
CA ASN A 65 30.50 41.39 6.17
C ASN A 65 30.53 42.85 5.70
N PRO A 66 31.39 43.24 4.73
CA PRO A 66 31.50 44.63 4.31
C PRO A 66 30.20 45.17 3.67
N ILE A 67 29.34 44.28 3.16
CA ILE A 67 28.05 44.60 2.52
C ILE A 67 26.90 44.50 3.53
N THR A 68 26.67 43.33 4.12
CA THR A 68 25.48 43.09 5.00
C THR A 68 25.68 43.62 6.41
N LYS A 69 26.93 43.93 6.81
CA LYS A 69 27.33 44.32 8.17
C LYS A 69 27.11 43.26 9.25
N ALA A 70 26.48 42.14 8.93
CA ALA A 70 26.35 41.01 9.83
C ALA A 70 27.72 40.37 10.10
N VAL A 71 27.95 39.95 11.33
CA VAL A 71 29.13 39.14 11.68
C VAL A 71 28.85 37.72 11.21
N GLU A 72 29.68 37.23 10.30
CA GLU A 72 29.52 35.93 9.66
C GLU A 72 30.86 35.17 9.68
N SER A 73 30.80 33.84 9.64
CA SER A 73 32.00 33.01 9.53
C SER A 73 32.69 33.25 8.19
N LYS A 74 33.95 33.67 8.23
CA LYS A 74 34.79 33.92 7.08
C LYS A 74 35.92 32.90 7.06
N ILE A 75 36.06 32.17 5.95
CA ILE A 75 37.23 31.33 5.69
C ILE A 75 38.27 32.15 4.92
N THR A 76 39.52 32.09 5.35
CA THR A 76 40.61 32.86 4.73
C THR A 76 41.80 31.96 4.50
N TYR A 77 42.34 31.98 3.28
CA TYR A 77 43.66 31.42 2.97
C TYR A 77 44.70 32.53 3.03
N VAL A 78 45.87 32.22 3.57
CA VAL A 78 46.92 33.17 3.90
C VAL A 78 48.26 32.62 3.47
N GLU A 79 49.09 33.47 2.87
CA GLU A 79 50.44 33.13 2.45
C GLU A 79 51.36 34.35 2.55
N ALA A 80 52.61 34.14 2.98
CA ALA A 80 53.61 35.20 3.01
C ALA A 80 54.21 35.40 1.62
N GLU A 81 54.23 36.63 1.12
CA GLU A 81 54.87 36.99 -0.13
C GLU A 81 56.37 37.31 0.11
N PRO A 82 57.29 36.56 -0.53
CA PRO A 82 58.72 36.63 -0.23
C PRO A 82 59.39 37.98 -0.46
N ASN A 83 58.90 38.78 -1.42
CA ASN A 83 59.64 39.92 -1.96
C ASN A 83 59.50 41.22 -1.14
N TRP A 84 58.35 41.46 -0.52
CA TRP A 84 58.06 42.71 0.22
C TRP A 84 57.62 42.49 1.68
N GLY A 85 57.62 41.24 2.15
CA GLY A 85 57.34 40.90 3.55
C GLY A 85 55.87 41.09 3.96
N TRP A 86 54.96 41.07 2.99
CA TRP A 86 53.52 41.12 3.23
C TRP A 86 53.00 39.71 3.40
N ILE A 87 52.00 39.56 4.26
CA ILE A 87 51.18 38.37 4.39
C ILE A 87 49.89 38.68 3.66
N VAL A 88 49.69 38.03 2.52
CA VAL A 88 48.54 38.21 1.66
C VAL A 88 47.49 37.18 2.02
N ALA A 89 46.25 37.63 2.13
CA ALA A 89 45.12 36.84 2.55
C ALA A 89 43.95 37.01 1.58
N ALA A 90 43.33 35.89 1.23
CA ALA A 90 42.15 35.84 0.39
C ALA A 90 41.04 35.14 1.18
N GLY A 91 39.93 35.82 1.44
CA GLY A 91 38.85 35.22 2.23
C GLY A 91 37.46 35.49 1.70
N ALA A 92 36.57 34.54 1.93
CA ALA A 92 35.17 34.56 1.53
C ALA A 92 34.28 34.11 2.70
N TYR A 93 33.02 34.53 2.68
CA TYR A 93 32.07 34.21 3.76
C TYR A 93 31.44 32.83 3.52
N LEU A 94 31.35 32.01 4.57
CA LEU A 94 30.81 30.65 4.48
C LEU A 94 29.33 30.63 4.05
N SER A 95 28.61 31.71 4.35
CA SER A 95 27.23 31.97 3.90
C SER A 95 27.08 31.98 2.37
N GLU A 96 28.11 32.42 1.62
CA GLU A 96 28.11 32.41 0.16
C GLU A 96 28.13 30.99 -0.41
N PHE A 97 28.83 30.06 0.26
CA PHE A 97 28.91 28.66 -0.16
C PHE A 97 27.63 27.88 0.20
N ASN A 98 27.03 28.17 1.35
CA ASN A 98 25.85 27.45 1.84
C ASN A 98 24.55 27.86 1.15
N GLN A 99 24.50 29.01 0.48
CA GLN A 99 23.28 29.47 -0.20
C GLN A 99 22.80 28.48 -1.27
N GLY A 100 23.74 27.90 -2.05
CA GLY A 100 23.41 26.85 -3.02
C GLY A 100 22.98 25.53 -2.36
N ALA A 101 23.59 25.17 -1.22
CA ALA A 101 23.27 23.94 -0.51
C ALA A 101 21.82 23.92 0.01
N ASN A 102 21.31 25.06 0.50
CA ASN A 102 19.91 25.16 0.96
C ASN A 102 18.91 24.95 -0.18
N GLN A 103 19.21 25.46 -1.39
CA GLN A 103 18.34 25.25 -2.55
C GLN A 103 18.27 23.76 -2.92
N VAL A 104 19.40 23.06 -2.88
CA VAL A 104 19.46 21.61 -3.10
C VAL A 104 18.68 20.88 -2.00
N LEU A 105 18.82 21.28 -0.73
CA LEU A 105 18.09 20.68 0.38
C LEU A 105 16.56 20.80 0.20
N TYR A 106 16.04 21.98 -0.14
CA TYR A 106 14.60 22.16 -0.37
C TYR A 106 14.10 21.34 -1.55
N LEU A 107 14.88 21.26 -2.64
CA LEU A 107 14.54 20.43 -3.79
C LEU A 107 14.48 18.94 -3.40
N LEU A 108 15.44 18.46 -2.61
CA LEU A 108 15.44 17.09 -2.08
C LEU A 108 14.23 16.81 -1.18
N LEU A 109 13.88 17.73 -0.27
CA LEU A 109 12.71 17.56 0.60
C LEU A 109 11.39 17.53 -0.18
N ILE A 110 11.24 18.41 -1.18
CA ILE A 110 10.04 18.44 -2.03
C ILE A 110 9.93 17.16 -2.84
N THR A 111 11.02 16.73 -3.49
CA THR A 111 11.02 15.51 -4.31
C THR A 111 10.77 14.26 -3.46
N LEU A 112 11.36 14.17 -2.27
CA LEU A 112 11.08 13.10 -1.31
C LEU A 112 9.62 13.10 -0.86
N GLY A 113 9.08 14.27 -0.52
CA GLY A 113 7.68 14.43 -0.11
C GLY A 113 6.72 13.96 -1.21
N ILE A 114 6.96 14.38 -2.45
CA ILE A 114 6.17 13.95 -3.62
C ILE A 114 6.26 12.44 -3.81
N ALA A 115 7.48 11.87 -3.74
CA ALA A 115 7.67 10.43 -3.88
C ALA A 115 6.91 9.62 -2.82
N LEU A 116 6.90 10.08 -1.56
CA LEU A 116 6.15 9.45 -0.48
C LEU A 116 4.63 9.55 -0.70
N ILE A 117 4.13 10.70 -1.13
CA ILE A 117 2.69 10.89 -1.43
C ILE A 117 2.26 9.96 -2.57
N ILE A 118 3.04 9.90 -3.65
CA ILE A 118 2.75 9.00 -4.78
C ILE A 118 2.78 7.54 -4.33
N GLY A 119 3.80 7.15 -3.56
CA GLY A 119 3.91 5.79 -3.01
C GLY A 119 2.70 5.41 -2.15
N ALA A 120 2.28 6.31 -1.25
CA ALA A 120 1.09 6.11 -0.42
C ALA A 120 -0.20 6.01 -1.25
N ALA A 121 -0.34 6.85 -2.29
CA ALA A 121 -1.49 6.81 -3.19
C ALA A 121 -1.57 5.48 -3.96
N VAL A 122 -0.44 4.97 -4.46
CA VAL A 122 -0.36 3.68 -5.15
C VAL A 122 -0.76 2.55 -4.20
N VAL A 123 -0.19 2.48 -2.99
CA VAL A 123 -0.54 1.46 -1.99
C VAL A 123 -2.02 1.49 -1.65
N TRP A 124 -2.58 2.68 -1.45
CA TRP A 124 -4.00 2.86 -1.15
C TRP A 124 -4.89 2.39 -2.31
N LEU A 125 -4.53 2.72 -3.55
CA LEU A 125 -5.25 2.26 -4.74
C LEU A 125 -5.21 0.73 -4.88
N PHE A 126 -4.02 0.12 -4.80
CA PHE A 126 -3.86 -1.34 -4.89
C PHE A 126 -4.64 -2.07 -3.80
N THR A 127 -4.58 -1.58 -2.56
CA THR A 127 -5.30 -2.21 -1.45
C THR A 127 -6.81 -2.16 -1.67
N ASN A 128 -7.33 -1.02 -2.13
CA ASN A 128 -8.78 -0.81 -2.21
C ASN A 128 -9.41 -1.31 -3.52
N HIS A 129 -8.66 -1.35 -4.62
CA HIS A 129 -9.16 -1.82 -5.92
C HIS A 129 -8.84 -3.30 -6.21
N ILE A 130 -7.81 -3.87 -5.57
CA ILE A 130 -7.38 -5.25 -5.88
C ILE A 130 -7.49 -6.13 -4.64
N MET A 131 -6.74 -5.81 -3.58
CA MET A 131 -6.59 -6.74 -2.45
C MET A 131 -7.90 -6.97 -1.69
N LYS A 132 -8.66 -5.90 -1.37
CA LYS A 132 -9.92 -6.02 -0.63
C LYS A 132 -10.99 -6.81 -1.40
N PRO A 133 -11.32 -6.49 -2.68
CA PRO A 133 -12.29 -7.30 -3.43
C PRO A 133 -11.89 -8.76 -3.56
N ILE A 134 -10.61 -9.06 -3.83
CA ILE A 134 -10.13 -10.44 -3.93
C ILE A 134 -10.29 -11.16 -2.59
N SER A 135 -9.91 -10.53 -1.48
CA SER A 135 -10.07 -11.13 -0.14
C SER A 135 -11.53 -11.43 0.19
N LEU A 136 -12.46 -10.53 -0.17
CA LEU A 136 -13.89 -10.75 0.00
C LEU A 136 -14.38 -11.94 -0.85
N MET A 137 -13.90 -12.07 -2.09
CA MET A 137 -14.26 -13.21 -2.94
C MET A 137 -13.75 -14.53 -2.38
N VAL A 138 -12.51 -14.57 -1.88
CA VAL A 138 -11.94 -15.79 -1.27
C VAL A 138 -12.79 -16.25 -0.09
N GLU A 139 -13.19 -15.34 0.81
CA GLU A 139 -14.05 -15.66 1.95
C GLU A 139 -15.41 -16.22 1.52
N GLN A 140 -16.01 -15.66 0.48
CA GLN A 140 -17.32 -16.11 -0.02
C GLN A 140 -17.25 -17.46 -0.74
N VAL A 141 -16.17 -17.69 -1.51
CA VAL A 141 -15.90 -18.99 -2.14
C VAL A 141 -15.73 -20.06 -1.07
N GLU A 142 -15.02 -19.76 0.01
CA GLU A 142 -14.84 -20.68 1.13
C GLU A 142 -16.19 -21.06 1.75
N LYS A 143 -17.08 -20.10 2.02
CA LYS A 143 -18.44 -20.39 2.54
C LYS A 143 -19.25 -21.28 1.60
N VAL A 144 -19.25 -20.96 0.30
CA VAL A 144 -19.96 -21.77 -0.72
C VAL A 144 -19.38 -23.18 -0.81
N SER A 145 -18.06 -23.34 -0.68
CA SER A 145 -17.41 -24.65 -0.70
C SER A 145 -17.81 -25.55 0.48
N HIS A 146 -18.20 -24.95 1.60
CA HIS A 146 -18.76 -25.64 2.76
C HIS A 146 -20.29 -25.86 2.67
N GLY A 147 -20.90 -25.52 1.52
CA GLY A 147 -22.34 -25.71 1.27
C GLY A 147 -23.23 -24.56 1.77
N ASP A 148 -22.65 -23.48 2.31
CA ASP A 148 -23.42 -22.30 2.70
C ASP A 148 -23.76 -21.46 1.46
N LEU A 149 -24.96 -21.69 0.92
CA LEU A 149 -25.52 -20.90 -0.16
C LEU A 149 -26.44 -19.78 0.34
N THR A 150 -26.44 -19.44 1.63
CA THR A 150 -27.25 -18.31 2.15
C THR A 150 -26.55 -16.96 2.02
N ILE A 151 -25.30 -16.97 1.54
CA ILE A 151 -24.48 -15.77 1.38
C ILE A 151 -25.11 -14.71 0.46
N GLU A 152 -24.85 -13.45 0.79
CA GLU A 152 -25.18 -12.28 -0.03
C GLU A 152 -24.32 -12.23 -1.29
N SER A 153 -24.87 -11.62 -2.35
CA SER A 153 -24.13 -11.38 -3.59
C SER A 153 -22.96 -10.43 -3.36
N ILE A 154 -21.81 -10.75 -3.95
CA ILE A 154 -20.63 -9.89 -3.89
C ILE A 154 -20.88 -8.65 -4.73
N SER A 155 -20.96 -7.47 -4.09
CA SER A 155 -21.14 -6.20 -4.78
C SER A 155 -19.81 -5.49 -4.95
N VAL A 156 -19.21 -5.62 -6.13
CA VAL A 156 -17.98 -4.92 -6.51
C VAL A 156 -18.34 -3.84 -7.53
N LYS A 157 -18.04 -2.57 -7.25
CA LYS A 157 -18.31 -1.43 -8.16
C LYS A 157 -17.25 -1.24 -9.26
N ILE A 158 -16.28 -2.14 -9.33
CA ILE A 158 -15.13 -2.04 -10.23
C ILE A 158 -15.52 -2.61 -11.60
N LYS A 159 -15.12 -1.92 -12.68
CA LYS A 159 -15.43 -2.30 -14.06
C LYS A 159 -14.22 -2.93 -14.75
N ASP A 160 -13.58 -3.87 -14.07
CA ASP A 160 -12.41 -4.61 -14.53
C ASP A 160 -12.67 -6.13 -14.45
N GLU A 161 -11.61 -6.92 -14.64
CA GLU A 161 -11.64 -8.38 -14.57
C GLU A 161 -12.07 -8.89 -13.18
N ILE A 162 -11.78 -8.13 -12.10
CA ILE A 162 -12.19 -8.49 -10.74
C ILE A 162 -13.70 -8.29 -10.57
N GLY A 163 -14.24 -7.20 -11.11
CA GLY A 163 -15.69 -6.96 -11.17
C GLY A 163 -16.42 -8.02 -12.00
N GLN A 164 -15.86 -8.40 -13.15
CA GLN A 164 -16.41 -9.48 -13.97
C GLN A 164 -16.40 -10.81 -13.22
N LEU A 165 -15.28 -11.17 -12.59
CA LEU A 165 -15.15 -12.40 -11.81
C LEU A 165 -16.18 -12.46 -10.67
N ALA A 166 -16.42 -11.35 -9.97
CA ALA A 166 -17.44 -11.26 -8.92
C ALA A 166 -18.86 -11.53 -9.47
N ASN A 167 -19.19 -11.00 -10.65
CA ASN A 167 -20.48 -11.23 -11.30
C ASN A 167 -20.64 -12.69 -11.76
N ASP A 168 -19.58 -13.29 -12.30
CA ASP A 168 -19.58 -14.69 -12.72
C ASP A 168 -19.73 -15.63 -11.52
N PHE A 169 -19.05 -15.33 -10.41
CA PHE A 169 -19.20 -16.05 -9.14
C PHE A 169 -20.63 -15.96 -8.58
N ASN A 170 -21.24 -14.77 -8.61
CA ASN A 170 -22.62 -14.56 -8.20
C ASN A 170 -23.60 -15.39 -9.07
N THR A 171 -23.36 -15.43 -10.38
CA THR A 171 -24.15 -16.24 -11.32
C THR A 171 -24.03 -17.73 -11.03
N MET A 172 -22.81 -18.22 -10.79
CA MET A 172 -22.57 -19.61 -10.40
C MET A 172 -23.32 -19.97 -9.11
N THR A 173 -23.21 -19.13 -8.07
CA THR A 173 -23.88 -19.35 -6.78
C THR A 173 -25.40 -19.34 -6.93
N SER A 174 -25.95 -18.45 -7.75
CA SER A 174 -27.39 -18.42 -8.07
C SER A 174 -27.86 -19.70 -8.78
N ASN A 175 -27.08 -20.21 -9.72
CA ASN A 175 -27.40 -21.46 -10.41
C ASN A 175 -27.32 -22.67 -9.48
N LEU A 176 -26.33 -22.72 -8.57
CA LEU A 176 -26.26 -23.74 -7.52
C LEU A 176 -27.51 -23.72 -6.63
N LYS A 177 -27.95 -22.54 -6.16
CA LYS A 177 -29.20 -22.41 -5.37
C LYS A 177 -30.41 -22.96 -6.12
N LYS A 178 -30.53 -22.67 -7.43
CA LYS A 178 -31.63 -23.17 -8.27
C LYS A 178 -31.59 -24.69 -8.41
N LEU A 179 -30.41 -25.27 -8.65
CA LEU A 179 -30.24 -26.72 -8.76
C LEU A 179 -30.64 -27.44 -7.47
N ILE A 180 -30.17 -26.96 -6.31
CA ILE A 180 -30.55 -27.53 -5.01
C ILE A 180 -32.07 -27.46 -4.79
N ARG A 181 -32.70 -26.33 -5.13
CA ARG A 181 -34.16 -26.19 -5.04
C ARG A 181 -34.91 -27.17 -5.97
N GLN A 182 -34.43 -27.37 -7.19
CA GLN A 182 -35.01 -28.34 -8.11
C GLN A 182 -34.87 -29.78 -7.61
N VAL A 183 -33.72 -30.14 -7.04
CA VAL A 183 -33.51 -31.47 -6.42
C VAL A 183 -34.45 -31.70 -5.24
N ALA A 184 -34.66 -30.68 -4.40
CA ALA A 184 -35.60 -30.76 -3.29
C ALA A 184 -37.05 -31.00 -3.76
N LEU A 185 -37.52 -30.22 -4.76
CA LEU A 185 -38.85 -30.41 -5.35
C LEU A 185 -39.02 -31.78 -5.99
N CYS A 186 -38.00 -32.26 -6.70
CA CYS A 186 -38.03 -33.60 -7.29
C CYS A 186 -38.10 -34.70 -6.22
N SER A 187 -37.37 -34.52 -5.11
CA SER A 187 -37.41 -35.45 -3.97
C SER A 187 -38.77 -35.49 -3.30
N GLU A 188 -39.43 -34.34 -3.11
CA GLU A 188 -40.81 -34.25 -2.60
C GLU A 188 -41.80 -34.96 -3.54
N GLN A 189 -41.68 -34.76 -4.85
CA GLN A 189 -42.53 -35.43 -5.83
C GLN A 189 -42.33 -36.95 -5.83
N VAL A 190 -41.08 -37.42 -5.73
CA VAL A 190 -40.77 -38.85 -5.62
C VAL A 190 -41.34 -39.45 -4.34
N ALA A 191 -41.26 -38.73 -3.21
CA ALA A 191 -41.86 -39.16 -1.95
C ALA A 191 -43.38 -39.30 -2.06
N ALA A 192 -44.06 -38.28 -2.61
CA ALA A 192 -45.51 -38.31 -2.81
C ALA A 192 -45.95 -39.45 -3.73
N SER A 193 -45.26 -39.67 -4.86
CA SER A 193 -45.56 -40.80 -5.75
C SER A 193 -45.29 -42.16 -5.11
N SER A 194 -44.32 -42.25 -4.18
CA SER A 194 -44.05 -43.49 -3.43
C SER A 194 -45.17 -43.78 -2.42
N GLU A 195 -45.74 -42.76 -1.78
CA GLU A 195 -46.91 -42.90 -0.90
C GLU A 195 -48.15 -43.35 -1.69
N GLU A 196 -48.41 -42.74 -2.85
CA GLU A 196 -49.54 -43.12 -3.73
C GLU A 196 -49.41 -44.56 -4.26
N LEU A 197 -48.19 -44.97 -4.63
CA LEU A 197 -47.91 -46.33 -5.07
C LEU A 197 -48.12 -47.34 -3.93
N THR A 198 -47.71 -47.01 -2.71
CA THR A 198 -47.92 -47.86 -1.53
C THR A 198 -49.42 -48.03 -1.23
N ALA A 199 -50.19 -46.94 -1.29
CA ALA A 199 -51.65 -46.99 -1.12
C ALA A 199 -52.32 -47.84 -2.21
N SER A 200 -51.88 -47.69 -3.46
CA SER A 200 -52.40 -48.47 -4.60
C SER A 200 -52.06 -49.97 -4.48
N ALA A 201 -50.87 -50.30 -3.99
CA ALA A 201 -50.47 -51.68 -3.74
C ALA A 201 -51.30 -52.32 -2.62
N GLU A 202 -51.57 -51.59 -1.54
CA GLU A 202 -52.43 -52.05 -0.44
C GLU A 202 -53.87 -52.32 -0.91
N GLN A 203 -54.45 -51.39 -1.68
CA GLN A 203 -55.76 -51.59 -2.29
C GLN A 203 -55.80 -52.81 -3.23
N SER A 204 -54.72 -53.03 -4.00
CA SER A 204 -54.61 -54.19 -4.88
C SER A 204 -54.53 -55.51 -4.10
N ASN A 205 -53.80 -55.55 -2.98
CA ASN A 205 -53.75 -56.71 -2.10
C ASN A 205 -55.13 -57.01 -1.51
N GLN A 206 -55.85 -56.01 -1.00
CA GLN A 206 -57.20 -56.19 -0.47
C GLN A 206 -58.17 -56.70 -1.55
N ALA A 207 -58.08 -56.19 -2.78
CA ALA A 207 -58.87 -56.69 -3.90
C ALA A 207 -58.54 -58.14 -4.25
N ALA A 208 -57.25 -58.52 -4.21
CA ALA A 208 -56.82 -59.90 -4.43
C ALA A 208 -57.33 -60.86 -3.35
N GLU A 209 -57.31 -60.46 -2.07
CA GLU A 209 -57.88 -61.22 -0.96
C GLU A 209 -59.38 -61.42 -1.12
N ASN A 210 -60.13 -60.34 -1.44
CA ASN A 210 -61.57 -60.42 -1.71
C ASN A 210 -61.87 -61.36 -2.88
N ASN A 211 -61.12 -61.28 -3.98
CA ASN A 211 -61.29 -62.16 -5.14
C ASN A 211 -61.03 -63.62 -4.78
N ALA A 212 -59.99 -63.89 -3.97
CA ALA A 212 -59.70 -65.24 -3.50
C ALA A 212 -60.86 -65.81 -2.66
N ALA A 213 -61.43 -64.99 -1.76
CA ALA A 213 -62.59 -65.37 -0.95
C ALA A 213 -63.83 -65.69 -1.83
N ILE A 214 -64.12 -64.84 -2.82
CA ILE A 214 -65.24 -65.05 -3.75
C ILE A 214 -65.05 -66.34 -4.57
N ILE A 215 -63.83 -66.61 -5.05
CA ILE A 215 -63.52 -67.85 -5.79
C ILE A 215 -63.74 -69.08 -4.89
N GLN A 216 -63.38 -68.99 -3.61
CA GLN A 216 -63.57 -70.08 -2.65
C GLN A 216 -65.06 -70.33 -2.37
N GLU A 217 -65.84 -69.27 -2.16
CA GLU A 217 -67.31 -69.35 -2.01
C GLU A 217 -67.98 -69.93 -3.26
N LEU A 218 -67.59 -69.45 -4.46
CA LEU A 218 -68.12 -69.95 -5.73
C LEU A 218 -67.79 -71.44 -5.95
N ALA A 219 -66.60 -71.89 -5.55
CA ALA A 219 -66.24 -73.30 -5.61
C ALA A 219 -67.10 -74.16 -4.66
N GLU A 220 -67.38 -73.67 -3.45
CA GLU A 220 -68.27 -74.31 -2.48
C GLU A 220 -69.71 -74.41 -3.02
N GLU A 221 -70.26 -73.32 -3.57
CA GLU A 221 -71.59 -73.29 -4.18
C GLU A 221 -71.69 -74.20 -5.41
N SER A 222 -70.66 -74.21 -6.25
CA SER A 222 -70.57 -75.08 -7.42
C SER A 222 -70.55 -76.55 -7.01
N SER A 223 -69.81 -76.89 -5.94
CA SER A 223 -69.77 -78.23 -5.36
C SER A 223 -71.14 -78.64 -4.80
N GLN A 224 -71.81 -77.76 -4.04
CA GLN A 224 -73.17 -78.00 -3.56
C GLN A 224 -74.17 -78.19 -4.71
N SER A 225 -74.08 -77.38 -5.75
CA SER A 225 -74.96 -77.45 -6.92
C SER A 225 -74.76 -78.77 -7.66
N ALA A 226 -73.51 -79.19 -7.88
CA ALA A 226 -73.19 -80.49 -8.46
C ALA A 226 -73.75 -81.64 -7.61
N LYS A 227 -73.66 -81.55 -6.29
CA LYS A 227 -74.23 -82.54 -5.36
C LYS A 227 -75.76 -82.60 -5.45
N LYS A 228 -76.45 -81.45 -5.45
CA LYS A 228 -77.90 -81.37 -5.64
C LYS A 228 -78.35 -81.96 -6.97
N ILE A 229 -77.65 -81.64 -8.06
CA ILE A 229 -77.92 -82.22 -9.39
C ILE A 229 -77.76 -83.75 -9.35
N GLY A 230 -76.70 -84.25 -8.71
CA GLY A 230 -76.51 -85.69 -8.51
C GLY A 230 -77.65 -86.35 -7.73
N GLU A 231 -78.12 -85.74 -6.64
CA GLU A 231 -79.27 -86.22 -5.87
C GLU A 231 -80.57 -86.22 -6.69
N TYR A 232 -80.82 -85.19 -7.50
CA TYR A 232 -81.97 -85.16 -8.42
C TYR A 232 -81.91 -86.28 -9.47
N VAL A 233 -80.73 -86.54 -10.03
CA VAL A 233 -80.56 -87.62 -11.02
C VAL A 233 -80.82 -89.00 -10.41
N VAL A 234 -80.37 -89.24 -9.17
CA VAL A 234 -80.63 -90.51 -8.44
C VAL A 234 -82.10 -90.68 -8.07
N THR A 235 -82.85 -89.59 -7.85
CA THR A 235 -84.28 -89.65 -7.48
C THR A 235 -85.20 -89.92 -8.69
N ILE A 236 -84.70 -89.77 -9.92
CA ILE A 236 -85.48 -89.94 -11.18
C ILE A 236 -85.29 -91.35 -11.79
N GLN A 237 -84.43 -92.20 -11.22
CA GLN A 237 -84.28 -93.62 -11.59
C GLN A 237 -85.04 -94.54 -10.62
#